data_AF-A0A427AK47-F1
#
_entry.id   AF-A0A427AK47-F1
#
_cell.length_a   1.000
_cell.length_b   1.000
_cell.length_c   1.000
_cell.angle_alpha   90.00
_cell.angle_beta   90.00
_cell.angle_gamma   90.00
#
_symmetry.space_group_name_H-M   'P 1'
#
loop_
_entity.id
_entity.type
_entity.pdbx_description
1 polymer ?
#
loop_
_entity_poly.entity_id
_entity_poly.type
_entity_poly.pdbx_seq_one_letter_code
_entity_poly.pdbx_strand_id
1 'polypeptide(L)'
;MQVAERALFLWNNDHIENLIKQNSKVLLPIIFPALERNTRTHWNQAVKSLTLNVCKIFSDHDPDLVAECLKKFEADEAKNKEIISKREAKWKRLEEVAASRAASRKSVTVPRVVPFQPSSG
;
A
#
# COMPACT_ATOMS: atom_id res chain seq x y z
N MET A 1 -8.89 -22.09 -1.90
CA MET A 1 -8.86 -22.72 -0.57
C MET A 1 -7.80 -23.83 -0.48
N GLN A 2 -7.62 -24.67 -1.52
CA GLN A 2 -6.60 -25.74 -1.57
C GLN A 2 -5.14 -25.32 -1.25
N VAL A 3 -4.72 -24.10 -1.61
CA VAL A 3 -3.35 -23.62 -1.33
C VAL A 3 -3.11 -23.45 0.19
N ALA A 4 -4.12 -22.99 0.93
CA ALA A 4 -4.04 -22.81 2.37
C ALA A 4 -4.02 -24.15 3.12
N GLU A 5 -4.78 -25.15 2.65
CA GLU A 5 -4.72 -26.51 3.20
C GLU A 5 -3.34 -27.16 2.99
N ARG A 6 -2.78 -27.05 1.78
CA ARG A 6 -1.44 -27.57 1.50
C ARG A 6 -0.34 -26.83 2.28
N ALA A 7 -0.51 -25.53 2.52
CA ALA A 7 0.39 -24.76 3.38
C ALA A 7 0.31 -25.19 4.86
N LEU A 8 -0.88 -25.55 5.36
CA LEU A 8 -1.07 -26.04 6.73
C LEU A 8 -0.36 -27.39 6.97
N PHE A 9 -0.34 -28.28 5.98
CA PHE A 9 0.38 -29.56 6.09
C PHE A 9 1.90 -29.39 6.22
N LEU A 10 2.50 -28.35 5.63
CA LEU A 10 3.92 -28.06 5.77
C LEU A 10 4.27 -27.61 7.20
N TRP A 11 3.35 -26.92 7.87
CA TRP A 11 3.55 -26.44 9.24
C TRP A 11 3.31 -27.50 10.32
N ASN A 12 2.55 -28.55 10.02
CA ASN A 12 2.38 -29.72 10.92
C ASN A 12 3.57 -30.70 10.88
N ASN A 13 4.61 -30.39 10.11
CA ASN A 13 5.82 -31.20 10.07
C ASN A 13 6.88 -30.57 10.98
N ASP A 14 7.16 -31.23 12.10
CA ASP A 14 8.14 -30.77 13.10
C ASP A 14 9.52 -30.43 12.50
N HIS A 15 9.93 -31.12 11.43
CA HIS A 15 11.19 -30.84 10.76
C HIS A 15 11.17 -29.49 10.04
N ILE A 16 10.08 -29.20 9.32
CA ILE A 16 9.90 -27.93 8.61
C ILE A 16 9.72 -26.79 9.61
N GLU A 17 8.93 -27.00 10.67
CA GLU A 17 8.78 -26.03 11.75
C GLU A 17 10.14 -25.69 12.38
N ASN A 18 10.96 -26.69 12.67
CA ASN A 18 12.29 -26.48 13.25
C ASN A 18 13.23 -25.72 12.29
N LEU A 19 13.20 -26.03 10.99
CA LEU A 19 13.99 -25.28 9.99
C LEU A 19 13.54 -23.82 9.88
N ILE A 20 12.23 -23.55 9.97
CA ILE A 20 11.69 -22.19 9.95
C ILE A 20 12.13 -21.42 11.21
N LYS A 21 12.08 -22.06 12.38
CA LYS A 21 12.54 -21.48 13.65
C LYS A 21 14.03 -21.13 13.61
N GLN A 22 14.89 -22.03 13.12
CA GLN A 22 16.33 -21.79 12.99
C GLN A 22 16.67 -20.60 12.08
N ASN A 23 15.84 -20.33 11.08
CA ASN A 23 16.05 -19.25 10.11
C ASN A 23 15.13 -18.04 10.37
N SER A 24 14.44 -18.00 11.50
CA SER A 24 13.42 -17.01 11.84
C SER A 24 13.91 -15.56 11.73
N LYS A 25 15.16 -15.30 12.15
CA LYS A 25 15.78 -13.95 12.08
C LYS A 25 15.88 -13.37 10.68
N VAL A 26 15.94 -14.22 9.65
CA VAL A 26 15.99 -13.79 8.25
C VAL A 26 14.61 -13.84 7.61
N LEU A 27 13.87 -14.94 7.86
CA LEU A 27 12.57 -15.16 7.22
C LEU A 27 11.49 -14.24 7.76
N LEU A 28 11.40 -14.09 9.08
CA LEU A 28 10.31 -13.38 9.73
C LEU A 28 10.23 -11.92 9.28
N PRO A 29 11.31 -11.12 9.25
CA PRO A 29 11.24 -9.73 8.77
C PRO A 29 10.75 -9.59 7.32
N ILE A 30 10.95 -10.60 6.47
CA ILE A 30 10.55 -10.58 5.05
C ILE A 30 9.04 -10.86 4.92
N ILE A 31 8.53 -11.85 5.65
CA ILE A 31 7.14 -12.30 5.52
C ILE A 31 6.17 -11.54 6.45
N PHE A 32 6.67 -10.98 7.55
CA PHE A 32 5.86 -10.34 8.59
C PHE A 32 4.92 -9.25 8.05
N PRO A 33 5.33 -8.34 7.15
CA PRO A 33 4.43 -7.33 6.61
C PRO A 33 3.22 -7.93 5.87
N ALA A 34 3.39 -9.07 5.21
CA ALA A 34 2.30 -9.76 4.54
C ALA A 34 1.36 -10.44 5.55
N LEU A 35 1.92 -11.06 6.59
CA LEU A 35 1.15 -11.66 7.68
C LEU A 35 0.30 -10.60 8.39
N GLU A 36 0.88 -9.46 8.75
CA GLU A 36 0.20 -8.40 9.50
C GLU A 36 -0.90 -7.70 8.67
N ARG A 37 -0.72 -7.57 7.36
CA ARG A 37 -1.81 -7.11 6.49
C ARG A 37 -2.92 -8.14 6.38
N ASN A 38 -2.58 -9.41 6.27
CA ASN A 38 -3.56 -10.49 6.16
C ASN A 38 -4.43 -10.60 7.42
N THR A 39 -3.87 -10.47 8.62
CA THR A 39 -4.65 -10.47 9.87
C THR A 39 -5.64 -9.30 9.91
N ARG A 40 -5.21 -8.11 9.47
CA ARG A 40 -6.02 -6.89 9.51
C ARG A 40 -7.12 -6.83 8.45
N THR A 41 -6.79 -7.08 7.18
CA THR A 41 -7.64 -6.67 6.04
C THR A 41 -8.09 -7.81 5.14
N HIS A 42 -7.65 -9.05 5.37
CA HIS A 42 -8.06 -10.15 4.50
C HIS A 42 -9.58 -10.41 4.62
N TRP A 43 -10.25 -10.80 3.55
CA TRP A 43 -11.70 -11.06 3.58
C TRP A 43 -12.04 -12.51 3.97
N ASN A 44 -11.14 -13.45 3.63
CA ASN A 44 -11.34 -14.87 3.91
C ASN A 44 -10.88 -15.25 5.33
N GLN A 45 -11.80 -15.79 6.13
CA GLN A 45 -11.54 -16.17 7.52
C GLN A 45 -10.57 -17.35 7.67
N ALA A 46 -10.56 -18.31 6.75
CA ALA A 46 -9.63 -19.44 6.80
C ALA A 46 -8.18 -18.95 6.60
N VAL A 47 -7.98 -17.99 5.70
CA VAL A 47 -6.66 -17.36 5.50
C VAL A 47 -6.23 -16.57 6.74
N LYS A 48 -7.15 -15.86 7.40
CA LYS A 48 -6.85 -15.20 8.69
C LYS A 48 -6.42 -16.21 9.75
N SER A 49 -7.17 -17.30 9.91
CA SER A 49 -6.86 -18.36 10.87
C SER A 49 -5.48 -18.98 10.61
N LEU A 50 -5.17 -19.30 9.36
CA LEU A 50 -3.85 -19.82 8.99
C LEU A 50 -2.73 -18.82 9.29
N THR A 51 -2.96 -17.54 8.99
CA THR A 51 -1.99 -16.47 9.27
C THR A 51 -1.73 -16.36 10.77
N LEU A 52 -2.79 -16.40 11.59
CA LEU A 52 -2.66 -16.36 13.05
C LEU A 52 -1.89 -17.56 13.59
N ASN A 53 -2.09 -18.76 13.03
CA ASN A 53 -1.31 -19.94 13.41
C ASN A 53 0.19 -19.72 13.14
N VAL A 54 0.55 -19.24 11.95
CA VAL A 54 1.94 -18.92 11.60
C VAL A 54 2.53 -17.86 12.54
N CYS A 55 1.79 -16.78 12.81
CA CYS A 55 2.22 -15.76 13.76
C CYS A 55 2.46 -16.34 15.15
N LYS A 56 1.58 -17.25 15.60
CA LYS A 56 1.72 -17.91 16.90
C LYS A 56 3.01 -18.72 16.98
N ILE A 57 3.37 -19.48 15.94
CA ILE A 57 4.59 -20.30 15.96
C ILE A 57 5.86 -19.43 16.10
N PHE A 58 5.87 -18.27 15.44
CA PHE A 58 6.98 -17.32 15.61
C PHE A 58 6.97 -16.65 16.98
N SER A 59 5.80 -16.24 17.49
CA SER A 59 5.69 -15.64 18.82
C SER A 59 6.06 -16.61 19.95
N ASP A 60 5.71 -17.89 19.82
CA ASP A 60 6.05 -18.93 20.79
C ASP A 60 7.57 -19.25 20.75
N HIS A 61 8.24 -18.95 19.64
CA HIS A 61 9.68 -19.20 19.46
C HIS A 61 10.56 -18.01 19.86
N ASP A 62 10.25 -16.82 19.37
CA ASP A 62 11.02 -15.59 19.59
C ASP A 62 10.08 -14.37 19.60
N PRO A 63 9.45 -14.05 20.74
CA PRO A 63 8.50 -12.94 20.85
C PRO A 63 9.17 -11.57 20.67
N ASP A 64 10.47 -11.45 21.01
CA ASP A 64 11.21 -10.21 20.87
C ASP A 64 11.44 -9.86 19.39
N LEU A 65 11.79 -10.87 18.57
CA LEU A 65 11.92 -10.70 17.13
C LEU A 65 10.59 -10.31 16.47
N VAL A 66 9.47 -10.89 16.94
CA VAL A 66 8.12 -10.49 16.49
C VAL A 66 7.85 -9.03 16.84
N ALA A 67 8.16 -8.60 18.07
CA ALA A 67 7.97 -7.23 18.49
C ALA A 67 8.83 -6.23 17.69
N GLU A 68 10.08 -6.59 17.39
CA GLU A 68 10.95 -5.79 16.52
C GLU A 68 10.36 -5.65 15.10
N CYS A 69 9.89 -6.76 14.52
CA CYS A 69 9.24 -6.76 13.20
C CYS A 69 7.98 -5.89 13.18
N LEU A 70 7.17 -5.95 14.23
CA LEU A 70 5.97 -5.11 14.36
C LEU A 70 6.32 -3.63 14.40
N LYS A 71 7.29 -3.25 15.23
CA LYS A 71 7.75 -1.86 15.32
C LYS A 71 8.27 -1.33 13.98
N LYS A 72 9.04 -2.15 13.26
CA LYS A 72 9.54 -1.81 11.92
C LYS A 72 8.39 -1.66 10.92
N PHE A 73 7.44 -2.59 10.93
CA PHE A 73 6.26 -2.53 10.06
C PHE A 73 5.44 -1.26 10.27
N GLU A 74 5.20 -0.85 11.51
CA GLU A 74 4.47 0.38 11.82
C GLU A 74 5.21 1.64 11.34
N ALA A 75 6.53 1.68 11.51
CA ALA A 75 7.36 2.78 11.01
C ALA A 75 7.31 2.86 9.47
N ASP A 76 7.40 1.73 8.78
CA ASP A 76 7.32 1.66 7.32
C ASP A 76 5.92 2.05 6.80
N GLU A 77 4.84 1.64 7.48
CA GLU A 77 3.48 2.05 7.14
C GLU A 77 3.27 3.56 7.33
N ALA A 78 3.78 4.15 8.41
CA ALA A 78 3.72 5.59 8.63
C ALA A 78 4.47 6.36 7.52
N LYS A 79 5.68 5.91 7.18
CA LYS A 79 6.47 6.49 6.09
C LYS A 79 5.78 6.37 4.73
N ASN A 80 5.19 5.21 4.44
CA ASN A 80 4.45 4.99 3.19
C ASN A 80 3.23 5.90 3.08
N LYS A 81 2.47 6.07 4.17
CA LYS A 81 1.34 7.02 4.22
C LYS A 81 1.79 8.45 3.96
N GLU A 82 2.91 8.87 4.53
CA GLU A 82 3.48 10.20 4.27
C GLU A 82 3.87 10.37 2.79
N ILE A 83 4.51 9.35 2.18
CA ILE A 83 4.88 9.36 0.76
C ILE A 83 3.63 9.47 -0.13
N ILE A 84 2.57 8.71 0.18
CA ILE A 84 1.31 8.74 -0.56
C ILE A 84 0.66 10.12 -0.44
N SER A 85 0.56 10.67 0.77
CA SER A 85 -0.01 12.01 1.01
C SER A 85 0.76 13.10 0.26
N LYS A 86 2.09 13.06 0.26
CA LYS A 86 2.93 14.00 -0.52
C LYS A 86 2.68 13.87 -2.02
N ARG A 87 2.50 12.65 -2.53
CA ARG A 87 2.17 12.41 -3.94
C ARG A 87 0.79 12.97 -4.28
N GLU A 88 -0.21 12.72 -3.46
CA GLU A 88 -1.57 13.24 -3.64
C GLU A 88 -1.61 14.77 -3.64
N ALA A 89 -0.93 15.41 -2.69
CA ALA A 89 -0.83 16.87 -2.63
C ALA A 89 -0.18 17.45 -3.89
N LYS A 90 0.87 16.80 -4.40
CA LYS A 90 1.53 17.20 -5.65
C LYS A 90 0.60 17.05 -6.85
N TRP A 91 -0.13 15.94 -6.95
CA TRP A 91 -1.11 15.70 -8.01
C TRP A 91 -2.24 16.73 -7.99
N LYS A 92 -2.81 17.02 -6.82
CA LYS A 92 -3.86 18.02 -6.64
C LYS A 92 -3.42 19.42 -7.11
N ARG A 93 -2.20 19.84 -6.76
CA ARG A 93 -1.64 21.12 -7.21
C ARG A 93 -1.48 21.17 -8.74
N LEU A 94 -1.11 20.06 -9.38
CA LEU A 94 -0.99 20.00 -10.84
C LEU A 94 -2.37 20.12 -11.51
N GLU A 95 -3.39 19.49 -10.95
CA GLU A 95 -4.78 19.60 -11.42
C GLU A 95 -5.30 21.05 -11.32
N GLU A 96 -5.04 21.73 -10.20
CA GLU A 96 -5.43 23.14 -9.99
C GLU A 96 -4.73 24.08 -11.01
N VAL A 97 -3.44 23.86 -11.28
CA VAL A 97 -2.69 24.62 -12.30
C VAL A 97 -3.21 24.33 -13.71
N ALA A 98 -3.58 23.09 -14.01
CA ALA A 98 -4.17 22.73 -15.31
C ALA A 98 -5.56 23.38 -15.48
N ALA A 99 -6.40 23.34 -14.46
CA ALA A 99 -7.73 23.93 -14.45
C ALA A 99 -7.69 25.46 -14.63
N SER A 100 -6.79 26.14 -13.92
CA SER A 100 -6.61 27.60 -14.04
C SER A 100 -6.12 28.01 -15.44
N ARG A 101 -5.16 27.27 -16.02
CA ARG A 101 -4.71 27.50 -17.40
C ARG A 101 -5.82 27.27 -18.43
N ALA A 102 -6.67 26.26 -18.23
CA ALA A 102 -7.82 26.00 -19.09
C ALA A 102 -8.88 27.10 -18.99
N ALA A 103 -9.12 27.64 -17.79
CA ALA A 103 -10.02 28.77 -17.58
C ALA A 103 -9.49 30.07 -18.23
N SER A 104 -8.19 30.34 -18.11
CA SER A 104 -7.55 31.51 -18.73
C SER A 104 -7.53 31.44 -20.27
N ARG A 105 -7.41 30.24 -20.86
CA ARG A 105 -7.58 30.07 -22.31
C ARG A 105 -8.99 30.38 -22.81
N LYS A 106 -10.01 30.17 -21.98
CA LYS A 106 -11.40 30.49 -22.34
C LYS A 106 -11.73 31.99 -22.25
N SER A 107 -10.94 32.78 -21.51
CA SER A 107 -11.17 34.23 -21.36
C SER A 107 -10.52 35.09 -22.46
N VAL A 108 -9.63 34.52 -23.28
CA VAL A 108 -9.08 35.22 -24.46
C VAL A 108 -10.02 35.00 -25.65
N THR A 109 -11.22 35.58 -25.58
CA THR A 109 -12.01 35.86 -26.77
C THR A 109 -11.35 37.03 -27.50
N VAL A 110 -10.77 36.73 -28.66
CA VAL A 110 -10.19 37.69 -29.61
C VAL A 110 -11.16 38.86 -29.83
N PRO A 111 -10.73 40.14 -29.71
CA PRO A 111 -11.59 41.26 -30.07
C PRO A 111 -12.00 41.14 -31.53
N ARG A 112 -13.30 41.05 -31.79
CA ARG A 112 -13.88 41.04 -33.14
C ARG A 112 -13.52 42.36 -33.82
N VAL A 113 -12.57 42.31 -34.75
CA VAL A 113 -12.28 43.44 -35.65
C VAL A 113 -13.57 43.75 -36.42
N VAL A 114 -14.13 44.93 -36.18
CA VAL A 114 -15.32 45.41 -36.89
C VAL A 114 -14.88 45.85 -38.29
N PRO A 115 -15.46 45.37 -39.40
CA PRO A 115 -15.11 45.85 -40.72
C PRO A 115 -15.55 47.31 -40.89
N PHE A 116 -14.62 48.18 -41.28
CA PHE A 116 -14.90 49.56 -41.66
C PHE A 116 -15.76 49.58 -42.93
N GLN A 117 -16.95 50.16 -42.87
CA GLN A 117 -17.75 50.46 -44.07
C GLN A 117 -17.47 51.91 -44.51
N PRO A 118 -17.07 52.15 -45.78
CA PRO A 118 -16.96 53.50 -46.29
C PRO A 118 -18.35 54.03 -46.62
N SER A 119 -18.66 55.22 -46.10
CA SER A 119 -19.80 56.03 -46.50
C SER A 119 -19.57 56.60 -47.89
N SER A 120 -20.45 56.30 -48.83
CA SER A 120 -20.55 56.99 -50.11
C SER A 120 -21.95 57.58 -50.24
N GLY A 121 -21.99 58.89 -50.46
CA GLY A 121 -23.20 59.66 -50.75
C GLY A 121 -23.56 59.69 -52.23
#